data_AF-A0A1R1BR97-F1
#
_entry.id   AF-A0A1R1BR97-F1
#
_cell.length_a   1.000
_cell.length_b   1.000
_cell.length_c   1.000
_cell.angle_alpha   90.00
_cell.angle_beta   90.00
_cell.angle_gamma   90.00
#
_symmetry.space_group_name_H-M   'P 1'
#
loop_
_entity.id
_entity.type
_entity.pdbx_description
1 polymer ?
#
loop_
_entity_poly.entity_id
_entity_poly.type
_entity_poly.pdbx_seq_one_letter_code
_entity_poly.pdbx_strand_id
1 'polypeptide(L)'
;MMPTEKDLAFLFERDESQLRPFLNNHKNVFERYGMTETDFKELMAEPLDQQVIHAFALVFAKTIDWREYDDEIVRLLGESIPEEVEVENTDDGLQVTYDGEVYPIKLSFSPQDRYITIRGFAAIIKDKYEPRLITESYMSDTHEILVLPNEVWQQMQQQYPAQLESMFMIIHDTLDFP
;
A
#
# COMPACT_ATOMS: atom_id res chain seq x y z
N MET A 1 -0.68 2.42 -9.68
CA MET A 1 -1.47 3.60 -10.13
C MET A 1 -1.59 4.52 -8.94
N MET A 2 -1.37 5.83 -9.13
CA MET A 2 -1.48 6.82 -8.06
C MET A 2 -2.93 7.31 -7.91
N PRO A 3 -3.46 7.49 -6.68
CA PRO A 3 -4.77 8.10 -6.48
C PRO A 3 -4.78 9.57 -6.88
N THR A 4 -5.90 10.02 -7.44
CA THR A 4 -6.15 11.44 -7.74
C THR A 4 -6.65 12.18 -6.49
N GLU A 5 -6.69 13.52 -6.53
CA GLU A 5 -7.32 14.32 -5.48
C GLU A 5 -8.76 13.89 -5.19
N LYS A 6 -9.52 13.49 -6.22
CA LYS A 6 -10.89 12.99 -6.06
C LYS A 6 -10.95 11.65 -5.34
N ASP A 7 -10.00 10.75 -5.63
CA ASP A 7 -9.92 9.44 -4.95
C ASP A 7 -9.55 9.63 -3.47
N LEU A 8 -8.66 10.57 -3.16
CA LEU A 8 -8.30 10.93 -1.79
C LEU A 8 -9.48 11.60 -1.06
N ALA A 9 -10.19 12.52 -1.70
CA ALA A 9 -11.39 13.13 -1.11
C ALA A 9 -12.46 12.06 -0.81
N PHE A 10 -12.69 11.10 -1.71
CA PHE A 10 -13.55 9.95 -1.45
C PHE A 10 -13.14 9.19 -0.18
N LEU A 11 -11.85 8.93 -0.03
CA LEU A 11 -11.31 8.22 1.13
C LEU A 11 -11.57 8.99 2.45
N PHE A 12 -11.34 10.30 2.50
CA PHE A 12 -11.42 11.06 3.76
C PHE A 12 -12.79 11.66 4.08
N GLU A 13 -13.58 12.06 3.07
CA GLU A 13 -14.87 12.71 3.27
C GLU A 13 -16.00 11.71 3.55
N ARG A 14 -15.81 10.43 3.22
CA ARG A 14 -16.77 9.34 3.47
C ARG A 14 -18.18 9.62 2.94
N ASP A 15 -18.28 10.35 1.82
CA ASP A 15 -19.56 10.62 1.17
C ASP A 15 -20.07 9.35 0.47
N GLU A 16 -21.12 8.74 1.01
CA GLU A 16 -21.78 7.55 0.45
C GLU A 16 -22.15 7.74 -1.04
N SER A 17 -22.49 8.97 -1.43
CA SER A 17 -22.84 9.27 -2.83
C SER A 17 -21.66 9.09 -3.79
N GLN A 18 -20.42 9.10 -3.29
CA GLN A 18 -19.19 8.90 -4.07
C GLN A 18 -18.79 7.43 -4.21
N LEU A 19 -19.32 6.51 -3.38
CA LEU A 19 -18.94 5.09 -3.41
C LEU A 19 -19.26 4.42 -4.76
N ARG A 20 -20.50 4.52 -5.23
CA ARG A 20 -20.88 3.95 -6.54
C ARG A 20 -20.09 4.56 -7.71
N PRO A 21 -19.93 5.90 -7.80
CA PRO A 21 -19.02 6.50 -8.77
C PRO A 21 -17.60 5.96 -8.71
N PHE A 22 -17.02 5.82 -7.51
CA PHE A 22 -15.67 5.29 -7.33
C PHE A 22 -15.55 3.86 -7.86
N LEU A 23 -16.45 2.97 -7.43
CA LEU A 23 -16.48 1.57 -7.88
C LEU A 23 -16.61 1.43 -9.40
N ASN A 24 -17.45 2.27 -10.02
CA ASN A 24 -17.63 2.27 -11.47
C ASN A 24 -16.39 2.78 -12.22
N ASN A 25 -15.73 3.83 -11.71
CA ASN A 25 -14.54 4.40 -12.34
C ASN A 25 -13.37 3.40 -12.33
N HIS A 26 -13.28 2.57 -11.28
CA HIS A 26 -12.22 1.59 -11.09
C HIS A 26 -12.65 0.14 -11.41
N LYS A 27 -13.77 -0.04 -12.12
CA LYS A 27 -14.35 -1.37 -12.44
C LYS A 27 -13.33 -2.37 -13.00
N ASN A 28 -12.46 -1.92 -13.90
CA ASN A 28 -11.46 -2.77 -14.54
C ASN A 28 -10.44 -3.35 -13.54
N VAL A 29 -10.18 -2.64 -12.44
CA VAL A 29 -9.29 -3.11 -11.37
C VAL A 29 -9.95 -4.26 -10.61
N PHE A 30 -11.20 -4.07 -10.20
CA PHE A 30 -11.99 -5.13 -9.53
C PHE A 30 -12.15 -6.38 -10.41
N GLU A 31 -12.39 -6.20 -11.72
CA GLU A 31 -12.44 -7.32 -12.66
C GLU A 31 -11.10 -8.05 -12.79
N ARG A 32 -9.98 -7.33 -12.80
CA ARG A 32 -8.63 -7.91 -12.86
C ARG A 32 -8.29 -8.72 -11.62
N TYR A 33 -8.67 -8.24 -10.44
CA TYR A 33 -8.50 -8.96 -9.18
C TYR A 33 -9.52 -10.09 -8.99
N GLY A 34 -10.38 -10.34 -9.99
CA GLY A 34 -11.32 -11.45 -9.95
C GLY A 34 -12.43 -11.29 -8.92
N MET A 35 -12.74 -10.04 -8.52
CA MET A 35 -13.76 -9.75 -7.53
C MET A 35 -15.09 -10.38 -7.96
N THR A 36 -15.58 -11.30 -7.14
CA THR A 36 -16.80 -12.06 -7.39
C THR A 36 -18.03 -11.25 -6.98
N GLU A 37 -19.21 -11.69 -7.40
CA GLU A 37 -20.47 -11.13 -6.90
C GLU A 37 -20.62 -11.29 -5.38
N THR A 38 -20.00 -12.33 -4.81
CA THR A 38 -19.97 -12.55 -3.36
C THR A 38 -19.12 -11.51 -2.67
N ASP A 39 -17.89 -11.29 -3.13
CA ASP A 39 -16.97 -10.29 -2.55
C ASP A 39 -17.59 -8.89 -2.60
N PHE A 40 -18.28 -8.58 -3.71
CA PHE A 40 -19.00 -7.32 -3.84
C PHE A 40 -20.16 -7.21 -2.83
N LYS A 41 -20.91 -8.28 -2.58
CA LYS A 41 -21.98 -8.28 -1.57
C LYS A 41 -21.43 -8.13 -0.16
N GLU A 42 -20.30 -8.77 0.14
CA GLU A 42 -19.62 -8.66 1.43
C GLU A 42 -19.16 -7.22 1.67
N LEU A 43 -18.45 -6.63 0.70
CA LEU A 43 -18.07 -5.21 0.74
C LEU A 43 -19.28 -4.31 0.99
N MET A 44 -20.36 -4.47 0.23
CA MET A 44 -21.55 -3.62 0.36
C MET A 44 -22.35 -3.85 1.66
N ALA A 45 -22.06 -4.91 2.43
CA ALA A 45 -22.71 -5.20 3.70
C ALA A 45 -21.99 -4.60 4.92
N GLU A 46 -20.76 -4.12 4.76
CA GLU A 46 -19.97 -3.49 5.82
C GLU A 46 -20.51 -2.10 6.20
N PRO A 47 -20.13 -1.53 7.35
CA PRO A 47 -20.30 -0.11 7.62
C PRO A 47 -19.63 0.75 6.55
N LEU A 48 -20.23 1.89 6.17
CA LEU A 48 -19.74 2.76 5.10
C LEU A 48 -18.25 3.09 5.21
N ASP A 49 -17.75 3.38 6.41
CA ASP A 49 -16.35 3.70 6.64
C ASP A 49 -15.41 2.58 6.16
N GLN A 50 -15.77 1.32 6.43
CA GLN A 50 -15.03 0.14 6.00
C GLN A 50 -15.16 -0.06 4.49
N GLN A 51 -16.37 0.11 3.93
CA GLN A 51 -16.57 0.02 2.47
C GLN A 51 -15.64 0.96 1.71
N VAL A 52 -15.51 2.20 2.19
CA VAL A 52 -14.66 3.21 1.55
C VAL A 52 -13.18 2.84 1.68
N ILE A 53 -12.72 2.39 2.85
CA ILE A 53 -11.32 1.97 3.05
C ILE A 53 -11.00 0.77 2.15
N HIS A 54 -11.79 -0.30 2.23
CA HIS A 54 -11.55 -1.53 1.47
C HIS A 54 -11.65 -1.29 -0.04
N ALA A 55 -12.65 -0.53 -0.51
CA ALA A 55 -12.74 -0.19 -1.93
C ALA A 55 -11.52 0.61 -2.41
N PHE A 56 -11.04 1.56 -1.60
CA PHE A 56 -9.84 2.33 -1.93
C PHE A 56 -8.57 1.47 -1.91
N ALA A 57 -8.41 0.63 -0.90
CA ALA A 57 -7.27 -0.27 -0.73
C ALA A 57 -7.15 -1.24 -1.92
N LEU A 58 -8.26 -1.86 -2.34
CA LEU A 58 -8.31 -2.75 -3.51
C LEU A 58 -7.80 -2.10 -4.80
N VAL A 59 -7.90 -0.78 -4.91
CA VAL A 59 -7.49 -0.04 -6.12
C VAL A 59 -6.04 0.45 -6.03
N PHE A 60 -5.63 0.96 -4.87
CA PHE A 60 -4.38 1.72 -4.73
C PHE A 60 -3.34 1.11 -3.81
N ALA A 61 -3.74 0.26 -2.86
CA ALA A 61 -2.81 -0.39 -1.97
C ALA A 61 -2.17 -1.62 -2.64
N LYS A 62 -1.05 -2.06 -2.08
CA LYS A 62 -0.36 -3.28 -2.43
C LYS A 62 -0.57 -4.29 -1.32
N THR A 63 -1.15 -5.42 -1.67
CA THR A 63 -1.41 -6.54 -0.79
C THR A 63 -0.16 -7.40 -0.70
N ILE A 64 0.39 -7.54 0.52
CA ILE A 64 1.59 -8.31 0.81
C ILE A 64 1.24 -9.45 1.76
N ASP A 65 1.15 -10.67 1.22
CA ASP A 65 0.94 -11.89 2.01
C ASP A 65 2.18 -12.19 2.89
N TRP A 66 2.02 -12.91 3.98
CA TRP A 66 3.14 -13.29 4.84
C TRP A 66 4.13 -14.27 4.19
N ARG A 67 3.70 -14.96 3.13
CA ARG A 67 4.53 -15.85 2.32
C ARG A 67 5.12 -15.16 1.09
N GLU A 68 4.89 -13.86 0.93
CA GLU A 68 5.37 -13.14 -0.24
C GLU A 68 6.90 -13.13 -0.25
N TYR A 69 7.48 -13.35 -1.43
CA TYR A 69 8.93 -13.32 -1.59
C TYR A 69 9.46 -11.89 -1.52
N ASP A 70 10.64 -11.71 -0.93
CA ASP A 70 11.23 -10.38 -0.73
C ASP A 70 11.44 -9.59 -2.04
N ASP A 71 11.83 -10.25 -3.13
CA ASP A 71 11.93 -9.60 -4.44
C ASP A 71 10.56 -9.20 -4.99
N GLU A 72 9.53 -10.03 -4.79
CA GLU A 72 8.17 -9.70 -5.21
C GLU A 72 7.57 -8.54 -4.40
N ILE A 73 7.87 -8.45 -3.09
CA ILE A 73 7.51 -7.30 -2.26
C ILE A 73 8.05 -5.99 -2.88
N VAL A 74 9.33 -5.98 -3.29
CA VAL A 74 9.94 -4.80 -3.93
C VAL A 74 9.23 -4.46 -5.25
N ARG A 75 8.93 -5.46 -6.08
CA ARG A 75 8.20 -5.24 -7.34
C ARG A 75 6.81 -4.64 -7.09
N LEU A 76 6.03 -5.25 -6.21
CA LEU A 76 4.67 -4.80 -5.88
C LEU A 76 4.66 -3.36 -5.40
N LEU A 77 5.56 -3.00 -4.47
CA LEU A 77 5.67 -1.61 -3.98
C LEU A 77 6.17 -0.66 -5.07
N GLY A 78 7.10 -1.10 -5.92
CA GLY A 78 7.62 -0.35 -7.06
C GLY A 78 6.55 0.00 -8.11
N GLU A 79 5.55 -0.85 -8.34
CA GLU A 79 4.43 -0.57 -9.25
C GLU A 79 3.56 0.64 -8.83
N SER A 80 3.71 1.11 -7.58
CA SER A 80 2.98 2.26 -7.06
C SER A 80 3.60 3.59 -7.48
N ILE A 81 4.86 3.60 -7.91
CA ILE A 81 5.60 4.80 -8.29
C ILE A 81 5.92 4.81 -9.80
N PRO A 82 6.11 6.00 -10.41
CA PRO A 82 6.38 6.11 -11.84
C PRO A 82 7.83 5.79 -12.23
N GLU A 83 8.78 5.91 -11.30
CA GLU A 83 10.17 5.56 -11.54
C GLU A 83 10.38 4.05 -11.73
N GLU A 84 11.42 3.70 -12.48
CA GLU A 84 11.80 2.32 -12.70
C GLU A 84 12.38 1.69 -11.44
N VAL A 85 11.87 0.51 -11.09
CA VAL A 85 12.31 -0.32 -9.97
C VAL A 85 12.61 -1.71 -10.51
N GLU A 86 13.85 -2.15 -10.37
CA GLU A 86 14.28 -3.52 -10.65
C GLU A 86 14.85 -4.15 -9.38
N VAL A 87 14.80 -5.47 -9.28
CA VAL A 87 15.30 -6.21 -8.12
C VAL A 87 15.89 -7.55 -8.54
N GLU A 88 17.06 -7.84 -7.98
CA GLU A 88 17.78 -9.09 -8.14
C GLU A 88 18.08 -9.71 -6.78
N ASN A 89 17.97 -11.03 -6.69
CA ASN A 89 18.39 -11.80 -5.52
C ASN A 89 19.91 -11.99 -5.54
N THR A 90 20.53 -11.86 -4.38
CA THR A 90 21.97 -12.02 -4.15
C THR A 90 22.21 -12.96 -2.97
N ASP A 91 23.46 -13.37 -2.77
CA ASP A 91 23.84 -14.22 -1.62
C ASP A 91 23.62 -13.53 -0.25
N ASP A 92 23.57 -12.19 -0.22
CA ASP A 92 23.44 -11.38 1.01
C ASP A 92 22.04 -10.76 1.19
N GLY A 93 21.10 -11.00 0.28
CA GLY A 93 19.76 -10.40 0.27
C GLY A 93 19.36 -9.90 -1.11
N LEU A 94 18.89 -8.67 -1.23
CA LEU A 94 18.45 -8.06 -2.48
C LEU A 94 19.39 -6.96 -2.97
N GLN A 95 19.46 -6.82 -4.29
CA GLN A 95 19.98 -5.64 -4.97
C GLN A 95 18.82 -4.97 -5.71
N VAL A 96 18.46 -3.76 -5.28
CA VAL A 96 17.36 -2.96 -5.85
C VAL A 96 17.96 -1.85 -6.71
N THR A 97 17.55 -1.76 -7.96
CA THR A 97 17.84 -0.62 -8.83
C THR A 97 16.64 0.32 -8.80
N TYR A 98 16.84 1.57 -8.39
CA TYR A 98 15.81 2.60 -8.34
C TYR A 98 16.30 3.83 -9.11
N ASP A 99 15.60 4.19 -10.19
CA ASP A 99 15.93 5.33 -11.06
C ASP A 99 17.40 5.29 -11.54
N GLY A 100 17.89 4.08 -11.85
CA GLY A 100 19.25 3.81 -12.32
C GLY A 100 20.33 3.68 -11.24
N GLU A 101 20.00 3.97 -9.98
CA GLU A 101 20.91 3.85 -8.84
C GLU A 101 20.70 2.52 -8.11
N VAL A 102 21.79 1.90 -7.63
CA VAL A 102 21.77 0.56 -7.05
C VAL A 102 21.90 0.59 -5.53
N TYR A 103 21.01 -0.13 -4.85
CA TYR A 103 20.91 -0.18 -3.40
C TYR A 103 20.84 -1.62 -2.87
N PRO A 104 21.63 -1.98 -1.85
CA PRO A 104 21.52 -3.30 -1.22
C PRO A 104 20.48 -3.29 -0.09
N ILE A 105 19.68 -4.35 -0.01
CA ILE A 105 18.87 -4.70 1.18
C ILE A 105 19.41 -6.02 1.72
N LYS A 106 20.02 -5.98 2.91
CA LYS A 106 20.57 -7.19 3.55
C LYS A 106 19.47 -7.95 4.26
N LEU A 107 19.35 -9.24 3.96
CA LEU A 107 18.35 -10.13 4.56
C LEU A 107 19.00 -11.08 5.58
N SER A 108 18.19 -11.56 6.52
CA SER A 108 18.62 -12.56 7.52
C SER A 108 18.37 -14.01 7.06
N PHE A 109 17.69 -14.18 5.93
CA PHE A 109 17.11 -15.41 5.41
C PHE A 109 16.17 -16.09 6.42
N SER A 110 15.30 -15.29 7.03
CA SER A 110 14.28 -15.72 7.98
C SER A 110 12.89 -15.26 7.56
N PRO A 111 11.81 -15.89 8.05
CA PRO A 111 10.44 -15.42 7.78
C PRO A 111 10.15 -13.98 8.23
N GLN A 112 11.01 -13.38 9.05
CA GLN A 112 10.88 -11.99 9.50
C GLN A 112 11.39 -10.97 8.46
N ASP A 113 12.06 -11.43 7.40
CA ASP A 113 12.69 -10.56 6.41
C ASP A 113 11.72 -9.68 5.61
N ARG A 114 10.44 -10.06 5.50
CA ARG A 114 9.40 -9.24 4.87
C ARG A 114 9.46 -7.78 5.33
N TYR A 115 9.57 -7.54 6.64
CA TYR A 115 9.61 -6.18 7.19
C TYR A 115 10.98 -5.51 7.04
N ILE A 116 12.06 -6.29 6.98
CA ILE A 116 13.38 -5.78 6.58
C ILE A 116 13.32 -5.28 5.14
N THR A 117 12.69 -6.04 4.24
CA THR A 117 12.50 -5.70 2.83
C THR A 117 11.63 -4.46 2.65
N ILE A 118 10.46 -4.40 3.29
CA ILE A 118 9.56 -3.24 3.22
C ILE A 118 10.28 -1.98 3.72
N ARG A 119 10.96 -2.04 4.87
CA ARG A 119 11.72 -0.89 5.40
C ARG A 119 12.93 -0.53 4.53
N GLY A 120 13.63 -1.52 4.01
CA GLY A 120 14.75 -1.33 3.09
C GLY A 120 14.31 -0.56 1.84
N PHE A 121 13.20 -1.01 1.24
CA PHE A 121 12.61 -0.32 0.09
C PHE A 121 12.12 1.08 0.45
N ALA A 122 11.43 1.24 1.59
CA ALA A 122 11.00 2.55 2.09
C ALA A 122 12.19 3.52 2.23
N ALA A 123 13.33 3.05 2.75
CA ALA A 123 14.53 3.85 2.92
C ALA A 123 15.18 4.28 1.59
N ILE A 124 15.05 3.47 0.54
CA ILE A 124 15.55 3.78 -0.82
C ILE A 124 14.74 4.91 -1.44
N ILE A 125 13.41 4.87 -1.31
CA ILE A 125 12.51 5.83 -2.00
C ILE A 125 12.15 7.06 -1.14
N LYS A 126 12.61 7.13 0.11
CA LYS A 126 12.17 8.08 1.15
C LYS A 126 12.23 9.55 0.76
N ASP A 127 13.10 9.93 -0.17
CA ASP A 127 13.27 11.33 -0.56
C ASP A 127 12.03 11.86 -1.29
N LYS A 128 11.31 10.99 -1.98
CA LYS A 128 10.11 11.35 -2.76
C LYS A 128 8.83 10.72 -2.21
N TYR A 129 8.91 9.51 -1.66
CA TYR A 129 7.74 8.69 -1.33
C TYR A 129 7.82 8.11 0.07
N GLU A 130 6.66 7.82 0.65
CA GLU A 130 6.55 7.11 1.92
C GLU A 130 5.51 5.99 1.79
N PRO A 131 5.89 4.72 2.04
CA PRO A 131 4.93 3.65 2.22
C PRO A 131 4.31 3.73 3.63
N ARG A 132 2.99 3.59 3.72
CA ARG A 132 2.25 3.46 4.98
C ARG A 132 1.34 2.24 4.96
N LEU A 133 1.25 1.55 6.08
CA LEU A 133 0.37 0.41 6.28
C LEU A 133 -1.06 0.88 6.54
N ILE A 134 -2.05 0.24 5.95
CA ILE A 134 -3.46 0.42 6.33
C ILE A 134 -3.70 -0.28 7.66
N THR A 135 -4.11 0.48 8.67
CA THR A 135 -4.19 0.06 10.08
C THR A 135 -5.07 -1.19 10.27
N GLU A 136 -6.16 -1.31 9.52
CA GLU A 136 -7.06 -2.47 9.60
C GLU A 136 -6.38 -3.78 9.20
N SER A 137 -5.40 -3.73 8.30
CA SER A 137 -4.63 -4.91 7.88
C SER A 137 -3.54 -5.31 8.88
N TYR A 138 -3.19 -4.49 9.88
CA TYR A 138 -2.02 -4.72 10.73
C TYR A 138 -2.03 -6.07 11.48
N MET A 139 -3.20 -6.49 11.96
CA MET A 139 -3.37 -7.76 12.68
C MET A 139 -3.64 -8.96 11.75
N SER A 140 -3.72 -8.74 10.45
CA SER A 140 -3.89 -9.78 9.43
C SER A 140 -2.54 -10.38 9.06
N ASP A 141 -2.54 -11.62 8.56
CA ASP A 141 -1.35 -12.23 7.95
C ASP A 141 -1.00 -11.60 6.59
N THR A 142 -1.96 -10.89 6.01
CA THR A 142 -1.84 -10.15 4.75
C THR A 142 -1.96 -8.66 5.00
N HIS A 143 -0.96 -7.89 4.54
CA HIS A 143 -0.85 -6.45 4.79
C HIS A 143 -1.15 -5.62 3.57
N GLU A 144 -1.82 -4.49 3.76
CA GLU A 144 -2.12 -3.55 2.69
C GLU A 144 -1.28 -2.28 2.87
N ILE A 145 -0.40 -2.01 1.91
CA ILE A 145 0.54 -0.89 1.98
C ILE A 145 0.23 0.09 0.86
N LEU A 146 0.04 1.35 1.22
CA LEU A 146 -0.14 2.45 0.28
C LEU A 146 1.17 3.24 0.17
N VAL A 147 1.65 3.46 -1.05
CA VAL A 147 2.84 4.28 -1.33
C VAL A 147 2.39 5.57 -2.01
N LEU A 148 2.67 6.72 -1.40
CA LEU A 148 2.36 8.04 -1.97
C LEU A 148 3.55 8.99 -1.87
N PRO A 149 3.59 10.06 -2.70
CA PRO A 149 4.52 11.16 -2.53
C PRO A 149 4.42 11.78 -1.15
N ASN A 150 5.57 12.19 -0.62
CA ASN A 150 5.68 12.86 0.68
C ASN A 150 4.79 14.12 0.75
N GLU A 151 4.68 14.87 -0.35
CA GLU A 151 3.82 16.06 -0.42
C GLU A 151 2.34 15.72 -0.24
N VAL A 152 1.87 14.59 -0.77
CA VAL A 152 0.48 14.15 -0.64
C VAL A 152 0.20 13.75 0.81
N TRP A 153 1.11 13.01 1.45
CA TRP A 153 1.02 12.72 2.88
C TRP A 153 0.95 13.98 3.74
N GLN A 154 1.80 14.97 3.44
CA GLN A 154 1.81 16.25 4.16
C GLN A 154 0.50 17.03 3.98
N GLN A 155 -0.05 17.07 2.77
CA GLN A 155 -1.35 17.70 2.50
C GLN A 155 -2.47 17.02 3.29
N MET A 156 -2.52 15.69 3.29
CA MET A 156 -3.53 14.93 4.05
C MET A 156 -3.36 15.12 5.56
N GLN A 157 -2.13 15.19 6.07
CA GLN A 157 -1.87 15.45 7.49
C GLN A 157 -2.39 16.84 7.91
N GLN A 158 -2.34 17.83 7.01
CA GLN A 158 -2.87 19.17 7.29
C GLN A 158 -4.40 19.22 7.23
N GLN A 159 -5.01 18.46 6.32
CA GLN A 159 -6.46 18.49 6.08
C GLN A 159 -7.24 17.55 7.01
N TYR A 160 -6.72 16.34 7.25
CA TYR A 160 -7.42 15.24 7.93
C TYR A 160 -6.53 14.52 8.96
N PRO A 161 -5.90 15.22 9.92
CA PRO A 161 -4.89 14.64 10.81
C PRO A 161 -5.40 13.41 11.60
N ALA A 162 -6.59 13.52 12.19
CA ALA A 162 -7.15 12.46 13.03
C ALA A 162 -7.54 11.21 12.21
N GLN A 163 -8.14 11.40 11.04
CA GLN A 163 -8.49 10.30 10.13
C GLN A 163 -7.23 9.62 9.62
N LEU A 164 -6.22 10.41 9.20
CA LEU A 164 -4.96 9.89 8.71
C LEU A 164 -4.27 9.01 9.75
N GLU A 165 -4.18 9.47 11.00
CA GLU A 165 -3.61 8.70 12.12
C GLU A 165 -4.40 7.42 12.45
N SER A 166 -5.73 7.44 12.28
CA SER A 166 -6.56 6.26 12.52
C SER A 166 -6.47 5.21 11.41
N MET A 167 -6.18 5.64 10.18
CA MET A 167 -6.25 4.78 9.00
C MET A 167 -4.88 4.26 8.58
N PHE A 168 -3.82 5.03 8.79
CA PHE A 168 -2.49 4.71 8.28
C PHE A 168 -1.43 4.69 9.38
N MET A 169 -0.62 3.64 9.38
CA MET A 169 0.54 3.49 10.24
C MET A 169 1.82 3.76 9.45
N ILE A 170 2.69 4.60 10.01
CA ILE A 170 4.04 4.78 9.50
C ILE A 170 4.85 3.52 9.80
N ILE A 171 5.53 3.01 8.78
CA ILE A 171 6.39 1.84 8.92
C ILE A 171 7.75 2.30 9.50
N HIS A 172 7.93 2.10 10.80
CA HIS A 172 9.15 2.43 11.53
C HIS A 172 9.96 1.16 11.90
N ASP A 173 11.19 1.33 12.38
CA ASP A 173 12.15 0.25 12.62
C ASP A 173 11.65 -0.84 13.58
N THR A 174 10.72 -0.51 14.48
CA THR A 174 10.13 -1.47 15.42
C THR A 174 8.73 -1.94 15.03
N LEU A 175 8.23 -1.56 13.85
CA LEU A 175 6.95 -2.05 13.35
C LEU A 175 7.23 -3.37 12.64
N ASP A 176 7.04 -4.46 13.36
CA ASP A 176 7.07 -5.81 12.82
C ASP A 176 5.69 -6.45 13.00
N PHE A 177 5.51 -7.63 12.41
CA PHE A 177 4.30 -8.41 12.59
C PHE A 177 4.00 -8.62 14.08
N PRO A 178 2.76 -8.36 14.55
CA PRO A 178 2.37 -8.57 15.95
C PRO A 178 2.39 -10.05 16.38
#